data_AF-A0A1S3ZLF6-F1
#
_entry.id   AF-A0A1S3ZLF6-F1
#
_cell.length_a   1.000
_cell.length_b   1.000
_cell.length_c   1.000
_cell.angle_alpha   90.00
_cell.angle_beta   90.00
_cell.angle_gamma   90.00
#
_symmetry.space_group_name_H-M   'P 1'
#
loop_
_entity.id
_entity.type
_entity.pdbx_description
1 polymer ?
#
loop_
_entity_poly.entity_id
_entity_poly.type
_entity_poly.pdbx_seq_one_letter_code
_entity_poly.pdbx_strand_id
1 'polypeptide(L)'
;MTCSCRRFQLDQIPCPHAWAMLRLKNLEGEDYCSMYYNNEYMLKAYGIPIYPLPDESTWTIPAEVLEQIMLPPTGNKMSGRSKKVRYKKVSESQAKRPKSSCRQCGREGHNRRTCRNIPNHH
;
A
#
# COMPACT_ATOMS: atom_id res chain seq x y z
N MET A 1 -6.71 11.18 -27.62
CA MET A 1 -7.77 10.82 -26.63
C MET A 1 -7.19 11.01 -25.23
N THR A 2 -7.95 11.60 -24.29
CA THR A 2 -7.44 11.93 -22.94
C THR A 2 -8.40 11.36 -21.90
N CYS A 3 -7.95 10.40 -21.08
CA CYS A 3 -8.71 9.86 -19.95
C CYS A 3 -8.38 10.62 -18.67
N SER A 4 -9.38 10.99 -17.87
CA SER A 4 -9.17 11.52 -16.51
C SER A 4 -8.51 10.50 -15.57
N CYS A 5 -8.66 9.21 -15.86
CA CYS A 5 -8.04 8.11 -15.14
C CYS A 5 -6.52 8.00 -15.31
N ARG A 6 -5.92 8.76 -16.25
CA ARG A 6 -4.48 8.78 -16.59
C ARG A 6 -3.83 7.47 -17.07
N ARG A 7 -4.48 6.31 -16.89
CA ARG A 7 -3.96 5.01 -17.34
C ARG A 7 -3.66 4.99 -18.83
N PHE A 8 -4.55 5.53 -19.66
CA PHE A 8 -4.31 5.58 -21.11
C PHE A 8 -3.04 6.38 -21.46
N GLN A 9 -2.78 7.47 -20.76
CA GLN A 9 -1.61 8.32 -21.00
C GLN A 9 -0.31 7.70 -20.49
N LEU A 10 -0.38 6.90 -19.42
CA LEU A 10 0.77 6.22 -18.84
C LEU A 10 1.10 4.93 -19.59
N ASP A 11 0.11 4.07 -19.73
CA ASP A 11 0.27 2.74 -20.31
C ASP A 11 0.25 2.79 -21.84
N GLN A 12 -0.23 3.88 -22.44
CA GLN A 12 -0.37 4.03 -23.91
C GLN A 12 -1.17 2.90 -24.58
N ILE A 13 -2.02 2.23 -23.80
CA ILE A 13 -2.99 1.22 -24.24
C ILE A 13 -4.38 1.63 -23.72
N PRO A 14 -5.45 1.53 -24.52
CA PRO A 14 -6.77 1.98 -24.11
C PRO A 14 -7.21 1.35 -22.78
N CYS A 15 -7.48 2.21 -21.80
CA CYS A 15 -8.08 1.82 -20.53
C CYS A 15 -9.58 1.50 -20.72
N PRO A 16 -10.30 0.93 -19.72
CA PRO A 16 -11.73 0.64 -19.87
C PRO A 16 -12.60 1.84 -20.28
N HIS A 17 -12.28 3.05 -19.80
CA HIS A 17 -12.98 4.27 -20.19
C HIS A 17 -12.71 4.67 -21.64
N ALA A 18 -11.46 4.54 -22.07
CA ALA A 18 -11.04 4.79 -23.45
C ALA A 18 -11.75 3.79 -24.39
N TRP A 19 -11.73 2.50 -24.05
CA TRP A 19 -12.45 1.46 -24.79
C TRP A 19 -13.96 1.75 -24.93
N ALA A 20 -14.62 2.17 -23.84
CA ALA A 20 -16.02 2.54 -23.89
C ALA A 20 -16.28 3.70 -24.86
N MET A 21 -15.41 4.72 -24.86
CA MET A 21 -15.51 5.86 -25.77
C MET A 21 -15.20 5.51 -27.23
N LEU A 22 -14.23 4.63 -27.48
CA LEU A 22 -13.90 4.16 -28.83
C LEU A 22 -15.07 3.36 -29.43
N ARG A 23 -15.66 2.44 -28.64
CA ARG A 23 -16.86 1.69 -29.03
C ARG A 23 -18.04 2.61 -29.33
N LEU A 24 -18.29 3.61 -28.49
CA LEU A 24 -19.36 4.59 -28.71
C LEU A 24 -19.19 5.34 -30.04
N LYS A 25 -17.94 5.56 -30.45
CA LYS A 25 -17.60 6.27 -31.69
C LYS A 25 -17.40 5.35 -32.90
N ASN A 26 -17.59 4.04 -32.75
CA ASN A 26 -17.29 3.03 -33.78
C ASN A 26 -15.85 3.18 -34.32
N LEU A 27 -14.89 3.39 -33.42
CA LEU A 27 -13.47 3.44 -33.74
C LEU A 27 -12.80 2.13 -33.34
N GLU A 28 -11.90 1.64 -34.18
CA GLU A 28 -11.05 0.49 -33.88
C GLU A 28 -10.12 0.84 -32.70
N GLY A 29 -10.06 -0.03 -31.70
CA GLY A 29 -9.35 0.28 -30.46
C GLY A 29 -7.84 0.05 -30.57
N GLU A 30 -7.47 -0.88 -31.43
CA GLU A 30 -6.12 -1.30 -31.76
C GLU A 30 -5.30 -0.13 -32.32
N ASP A 31 -5.92 0.74 -33.13
CA ASP A 31 -5.29 1.95 -33.68
C ASP A 31 -4.89 2.99 -32.61
N TYR A 32 -5.43 2.84 -31.40
CA TYR A 32 -5.14 3.72 -30.25
C TYR A 32 -4.14 3.10 -29.27
N CYS A 33 -3.64 1.89 -29.54
CA CYS A 33 -2.52 1.30 -28.84
C CYS A 33 -1.20 1.86 -29.36
N SER A 34 -0.23 2.08 -28.47
CA SER A 34 1.12 2.45 -28.88
C SER A 34 1.79 1.36 -29.70
N MET A 35 2.67 1.76 -30.62
CA MET A 35 3.46 0.85 -31.45
C MET A 35 4.29 -0.14 -30.61
N TYR A 36 4.63 0.19 -29.36
CA TYR A 36 5.38 -0.71 -28.48
C TYR A 36 4.63 -2.01 -28.14
N TYR A 37 3.31 -2.06 -28.31
CA TYR A 37 2.49 -3.24 -28.06
C TYR A 37 2.29 -4.12 -29.30
N ASN A 38 2.91 -3.77 -30.43
CA ASN A 38 2.88 -4.64 -31.60
C ASN A 38 3.88 -5.81 -31.45
N ASN A 39 3.63 -6.91 -32.17
CA ASN A 39 4.49 -8.10 -32.10
C ASN A 39 5.91 -7.81 -32.59
N GLU A 40 6.08 -6.97 -33.62
CA GLU A 40 7.39 -6.67 -34.19
C GLU A 40 8.31 -5.99 -33.17
N TYR A 41 7.81 -4.97 -32.47
CA TYR A 41 8.54 -4.24 -31.45
C TYR A 41 8.73 -5.07 -30.19
N MET A 42 7.76 -5.93 -29.84
CA MET A 42 7.93 -6.90 -28.76
C MET A 42 9.10 -7.85 -29.06
N LEU A 43 9.13 -8.44 -30.26
CA LEU A 43 10.23 -9.31 -30.69
C LEU A 43 11.57 -8.57 -30.75
N LYS A 44 11.60 -7.31 -31.20
CA LYS A 44 12.81 -6.48 -31.18
C LYS A 44 13.29 -6.21 -29.75
N ALA A 45 12.39 -5.89 -28.83
CA ALA A 45 12.72 -5.62 -27.43
C ALA A 45 13.34 -6.84 -26.74
N TYR A 46 12.85 -8.04 -27.05
CA TYR A 46 13.35 -9.31 -26.53
C TYR A 46 14.32 -10.04 -27.46
N GLY A 47 14.77 -9.39 -28.53
CA GLY A 47 15.67 -9.99 -29.52
C GLY A 47 17.12 -10.09 -29.04
N ILE A 48 17.44 -9.44 -27.91
CA ILE A 48 18.78 -9.50 -27.31
C ILE A 48 18.94 -10.83 -26.58
N PRO A 49 19.97 -11.63 -26.91
CA PRO A 49 20.21 -12.89 -26.22
C PRO A 49 20.53 -12.64 -24.74
N ILE A 50 19.83 -13.36 -23.87
CA ILE A 50 20.16 -13.42 -22.45
C ILE A 50 21.22 -14.51 -22.29
N TYR A 51 22.46 -14.10 -22.03
CA TYR A 51 23.52 -15.06 -21.72
C TYR A 51 23.37 -15.56 -20.29
N PRO A 52 23.53 -16.87 -20.03
CA PRO A 52 23.58 -17.37 -18.67
C PRO A 52 24.77 -16.73 -17.94
N LEU A 53 24.55 -16.41 -16.67
CA LEU A 53 25.66 -16.00 -15.82
C LEU A 53 26.63 -17.18 -15.68
N PRO A 54 27.95 -16.93 -15.72
CA PRO A 54 28.92 -17.97 -15.43
C PRO A 54 28.79 -18.40 -13.95
N ASP A 55 29.40 -19.52 -13.61
CA ASP A 55 29.38 -20.01 -12.23
C ASP A 55 29.94 -18.97 -11.25
N GLU A 56 29.33 -18.83 -10.07
CA GLU A 56 29.71 -17.83 -9.07
C GLU A 56 31.17 -17.95 -8.65
N SER A 57 31.75 -19.17 -8.67
CA SER A 57 33.17 -19.38 -8.35
C SER A 57 34.14 -18.71 -9.33
N THR A 58 33.67 -18.32 -10.52
CA THR A 58 34.47 -17.68 -11.56
C THR A 58 34.36 -16.15 -11.55
N TRP A 59 33.52 -15.59 -10.69
CA TRP A 59 33.28 -14.15 -10.67
C TRP A 59 34.46 -13.41 -10.02
N THR A 60 35.01 -12.45 -10.76
CA THR A 60 35.99 -11.51 -10.19
C THR A 60 35.21 -10.29 -9.68
N ILE A 61 35.00 -10.22 -8.36
CA ILE A 61 34.29 -9.12 -7.72
C ILE A 61 35.32 -8.07 -7.27
N PRO A 62 35.24 -6.81 -7.74
CA PRO A 62 36.14 -5.74 -7.30
C PRO A 62 36.03 -5.48 -5.79
N ALA A 63 37.15 -5.07 -5.17
CA ALA A 63 37.21 -4.81 -3.73
C ALA A 63 36.21 -3.72 -3.30
N GLU A 64 36.01 -2.72 -4.16
CA GLU A 64 35.07 -1.61 -3.90
C GLU A 64 33.62 -2.09 -3.77
N VAL A 65 33.25 -3.15 -4.50
CA VAL A 65 31.91 -3.75 -4.44
C VAL A 65 31.76 -4.62 -3.20
N LEU A 66 32.80 -5.38 -2.83
CA LEU A 66 32.83 -6.19 -1.62
C LEU A 66 32.74 -5.34 -0.34
N GLU A 67 33.37 -4.16 -0.36
CA GLU A 67 33.37 -3.21 0.74
C GLU A 67 32.08 -2.36 0.79
N GLN A 68 31.24 -2.42 -0.24
CA GLN A 68 30.02 -1.63 -0.32
C GLN A 68 28.96 -2.13 0.67
N ILE A 69 28.70 -1.34 1.72
CA ILE A 69 27.61 -1.61 2.66
C ILE A 69 26.28 -1.17 2.03
N MET A 70 25.47 -2.15 1.59
CA MET A 70 24.09 -1.88 1.16
C MET A 70 23.17 -1.76 2.37
N LEU A 71 22.81 -0.53 2.73
CA LEU A 71 21.78 -0.29 3.74
C LEU A 71 20.38 -0.49 3.12
N PRO A 72 19.41 -1.04 3.88
CA PRO A 72 18.03 -1.12 3.40
C PRO A 72 17.51 0.30 3.12
N PRO A 73 16.58 0.46 2.15
CA PRO A 73 15.90 1.73 1.97
C PRO A 73 15.28 2.15 3.30
N THR A 74 15.50 3.41 3.69
CA THR A 74 14.84 4.01 4.85
C THR A 74 13.36 4.21 4.51
N GLY A 75 12.59 3.13 4.63
CA GLY A 75 11.15 3.15 4.50
C GLY A 75 10.53 3.76 5.74
N ASN A 76 9.89 4.93 5.61
CA ASN A 76 8.93 5.34 6.61
C ASN A 76 7.83 4.28 6.66
N LYS A 77 7.60 3.71 7.84
CA LYS A 77 6.47 2.81 8.07
C LYS A 77 5.20 3.61 7.75
N MET A 78 4.59 3.38 6.60
CA MET A 78 3.34 4.05 6.27
C MET A 78 2.37 3.82 7.42
N SER A 79 1.63 4.85 7.84
CA SER A 79 0.59 4.68 8.83
C SER A 79 -0.30 3.52 8.39
N GLY A 80 -0.30 2.44 9.17
CA GLY A 80 -1.14 1.29 8.89
C GLY A 80 -2.59 1.76 8.72
N ARG A 81 -3.37 1.01 7.95
CA ARG A 81 -4.80 1.29 7.76
C ARG A 81 -5.44 1.53 9.13
N SER A 82 -6.02 2.73 9.32
CA SER A 82 -6.76 3.02 10.56
C SER A 82 -7.73 1.88 10.83
N LYS A 83 -7.71 1.35 12.05
CA LYS A 83 -8.64 0.28 12.45
C LYS A 83 -10.04 0.80 12.13
N LYS A 84 -10.76 0.12 11.24
CA LYS A 84 -12.16 0.44 10.98
C LYS A 84 -12.87 0.32 12.32
N VAL A 85 -13.30 1.45 12.87
CA VAL A 85 -14.14 1.46 14.07
C VAL A 85 -15.39 0.66 13.70
N ARG A 86 -15.64 -0.44 14.42
CA ARG A 86 -16.86 -1.23 14.22
C ARG A 86 -18.06 -0.30 14.35
N TYR A 87 -18.98 -0.38 13.40
CA TYR A 87 -20.26 0.32 13.51
C TYR A 87 -21.00 -0.21 14.74
N LYS A 88 -21.19 0.66 15.74
CA LYS A 88 -21.96 0.31 16.94
C LYS A 88 -23.44 0.25 16.58
N LYS A 89 -24.14 -0.80 17.00
CA LYS A 89 -25.59 -0.86 16.88
C LYS A 89 -26.23 0.19 17.79
N VAL A 90 -27.42 0.68 17.45
CA VAL A 90 -28.15 1.71 18.23
C VAL A 90 -28.27 1.32 19.71
N SER A 91 -28.47 0.04 20.01
CA SER A 91 -28.53 -0.50 21.38
C SER A 91 -27.22 -0.31 22.17
N GLU A 92 -26.06 -0.39 21.52
CA GLU A 92 -24.76 -0.15 22.16
C GLU A 92 -24.45 1.35 22.32
N SER A 93 -25.00 2.18 21.44
CA SER A 93 -24.86 3.64 21.48
C SER A 93 -25.70 4.28 22.59
N GLN A 94 -26.84 3.65 22.90
CA GLN A 94 -27.76 4.08 23.97
C GLN A 94 -27.45 3.46 25.34
N ALA A 95 -26.58 2.44 25.39
CA ALA A 95 -26.13 1.86 26.65
C ALA A 95 -25.35 2.91 27.46
N LYS A 96 -25.93 3.37 28.58
CA LYS A 96 -25.20 4.18 29.56
C LYS A 96 -23.99 3.35 30.01
N ARG A 97 -22.78 3.86 29.75
CA ARG A 97 -21.56 3.25 30.28
C ARG A 97 -21.74 3.15 31.79
N PRO A 98 -21.56 1.96 32.41
CA PRO A 98 -21.65 1.85 33.86
C PRO A 98 -20.62 2.82 34.44
N LYS A 99 -21.06 3.68 35.35
CA LYS A 99 -20.16 4.60 36.03
C LYS A 99 -19.18 3.77 36.84
N SER A 100 -17.91 3.77 36.44
CA SER A 100 -16.89 3.03 37.16
C SER A 100 -16.66 3.72 38.51
N SER A 101 -17.04 3.04 39.59
CA SER A 101 -16.70 3.45 40.96
C SER A 101 -15.29 2.97 41.31
N CYS A 102 -14.57 3.80 42.06
CA CYS A 102 -13.25 3.44 42.55
C CYS A 102 -13.38 2.37 43.64
N ARG A 103 -12.82 1.18 43.42
CA ARG A 103 -12.81 0.10 44.44
C ARG A 103 -12.10 0.46 45.74
N GLN A 104 -11.23 1.48 45.73
CA GLN A 104 -10.46 1.90 46.91
C GLN A 104 -11.23 2.88 47.81
N CYS A 105 -11.94 3.85 47.21
CA CYS A 105 -12.59 4.92 47.98
C CYS A 105 -14.11 5.04 47.71
N GLY A 106 -14.68 4.14 46.91
CA GLY A 106 -16.11 4.10 46.56
C GLY A 106 -16.61 5.21 45.63
N ARG A 107 -15.83 6.27 45.39
CA ARG A 107 -16.26 7.44 44.60
C ARG A 107 -16.19 7.18 43.10
N GLU A 108 -17.15 7.73 42.36
CA GLU A 108 -17.20 7.68 40.90
C GLU A 108 -16.20 8.65 40.25
N GLY A 109 -15.88 8.44 38.98
CA GLY A 109 -15.07 9.38 38.18
C GLY A 109 -13.57 9.08 38.11
N HIS A 110 -13.10 8.05 38.83
CA HIS A 110 -11.72 7.58 38.73
C HIS A 110 -11.63 6.10 39.10
N ASN A 111 -10.51 5.44 38.78
CA ASN A 111 -10.27 4.04 39.12
C ASN A 111 -9.23 3.91 40.26
N ARG A 112 -9.03 2.71 40.80
CA ARG A 112 -8.06 2.46 41.89
C ARG A 112 -6.64 2.94 41.55
N ARG A 113 -6.21 2.82 40.29
CA ARG A 113 -4.86 3.22 39.86
C ARG A 113 -4.65 4.73 39.87
N THR A 114 -5.72 5.50 39.73
CA THR A 114 -5.69 6.97 39.74
C THR A 114 -6.34 7.53 41.01
N CYS A 115 -6.51 6.70 42.05
CA CYS A 115 -7.13 7.11 43.31
C CYS A 115 -6.12 7.85 44.18
N ARG A 116 -6.46 9.10 44.56
CA ARG A 116 -5.64 9.91 45.45
C ARG A 116 -5.86 9.60 46.94
N ASN A 117 -6.84 8.75 47.28
CA ASN A 117 -6.99 8.18 48.62
C ASN A 117 -6.09 6.95 48.74
N ILE A 118 -4.81 7.19 49.02
CA ILE A 118 -3.84 6.14 49.34
C ILE A 118 -4.17 5.68 50.76
N PRO A 119 -4.49 4.39 51.00
CA PRO A 119 -4.59 3.89 52.37
C PRO A 119 -3.20 3.97 53.00
N ASN A 120 -3.05 4.72 54.10
CA ASN A 120 -1.83 4.66 54.91
C ASN A 120 -1.73 3.23 55.48
N HIS A 121 -0.85 2.42 54.91
CA HIS A 121 -0.42 1.19 55.55
C HIS A 121 0.57 1.56 56.66
N HIS A 122 0.12 1.42 57.92
CA HIS A 122 1.00 1.07 59.03
C HIS A 122 1.26 -0.44 58.97
#